data_AF-A0A7C1BYG1-F1
#
_entry.id   AF-A0A7C1BYG1-F1
#
_cell.length_a   1.000
_cell.length_b   1.000
_cell.length_c   1.000
_cell.angle_alpha   90.00
_cell.angle_beta   90.00
_cell.angle_gamma   90.00
#
_symmetry.space_group_name_H-M   'P 1'
#
loop_
_entity.id
_entity.type
_entity.pdbx_description
1 polymer ?
#
loop_
_entity_poly.entity_id
_entity_poly.type
_entity_poly.pdbx_seq_one_letter_code
_entity_poly.pdbx_strand_id
1 'polypeptide(L)'
;RAGEGEGGRSERGGREEATYLSIDIDVLDPSVAPGVENPEPCGFSLERLISVVRGVIKSEGVRVVAADVVEVNPRQDNPNGITSLNAARLVFEILAGYWERDSRY
;
A
#
# COMPACT_ATOMS: atom_id res chain seq x y z
N ARG A 1 -24.95 48.08 23.29
CA ARG A 1 -23.85 48.24 22.30
C ARG A 1 -23.19 46.89 22.15
N ALA A 2 -22.93 46.53 20.90
CA ALA A 2 -22.43 45.26 20.41
C ALA A 2 -21.14 44.77 21.08
N GLY A 3 -21.01 43.46 21.12
CA GLY A 3 -19.77 42.71 21.33
C GLY A 3 -19.93 41.38 20.59
N GLU A 4 -19.78 41.43 19.28
CA GLU A 4 -19.73 40.30 18.35
C GLU A 4 -18.39 39.55 18.48
N GLY A 5 -18.41 38.25 18.15
CA GLY A 5 -17.24 37.44 17.81
C GLY A 5 -16.45 36.91 19.02
N GLU A 6 -16.03 35.65 19.09
CA GLU A 6 -15.72 34.71 18.02
C GLU A 6 -16.13 33.30 18.45
N GLY A 7 -17.02 32.69 17.68
CA GLY A 7 -17.21 31.25 17.73
C GLY A 7 -15.90 30.61 17.29
N GLY A 8 -15.21 29.98 18.24
CA GLY A 8 -14.06 29.12 17.97
C GLY A 8 -14.48 28.04 16.99
N ARG A 9 -14.19 28.28 15.71
CA ARG A 9 -14.34 27.30 14.65
C ARG A 9 -13.34 26.20 14.97
N SER A 10 -13.85 25.10 15.55
CA SER A 10 -13.07 23.89 15.79
C SER A 10 -12.32 23.53 14.51
N GLU A 11 -11.00 23.69 14.52
CA GLU A 11 -10.08 23.26 13.47
C GLU A 11 -10.05 21.73 13.41
N ARG A 12 -11.15 21.10 13.00
CA ARG A 12 -11.15 19.69 12.60
C ARG A 12 -10.70 19.59 11.15
N GLY A 13 -9.51 20.10 10.86
CA GLY A 13 -8.74 19.74 9.67
C GLY A 13 -7.68 18.76 10.13
N GLY A 14 -8.05 17.50 10.35
CA GLY A 14 -7.09 16.47 10.75
C GLY A 14 -5.98 16.40 9.70
N ARG A 15 -4.75 16.78 10.07
CA ARG A 15 -3.60 16.59 9.19
C ARG A 15 -3.45 15.09 8.94
N GLU A 16 -3.41 14.70 7.67
CA GLU A 16 -3.06 13.34 7.31
C GLU A 16 -1.61 13.05 7.76
N GLU A 17 -1.40 11.86 8.30
CA GLU A 17 -0.09 11.37 8.68
C GLU A 17 0.67 10.93 7.43
N ALA A 18 1.89 11.46 7.25
CA ALA A 18 2.76 11.01 6.18
C ALA A 18 3.26 9.59 6.49
N THR A 19 2.87 8.62 5.67
CA THR A 19 3.15 7.20 5.87
C THR A 19 4.08 6.67 4.78
N TYR A 20 5.11 5.93 5.18
CA TYR A 20 5.92 5.10 4.29
C TYR A 20 5.35 3.69 4.26
N LEU A 21 5.05 3.16 3.08
CA LEU A 21 4.50 1.81 2.93
C LEU A 21 5.58 0.84 2.45
N SER A 22 6.09 0.00 3.34
CA SER A 22 7.00 -1.08 2.97
C SER A 22 6.26 -2.40 2.86
N ILE A 23 6.45 -3.11 1.75
CA ILE A 23 5.79 -4.38 1.49
C ILE A 23 6.84 -5.44 1.19
N ASP A 24 7.01 -6.35 2.13
CA ASP A 24 7.70 -7.61 1.88
C ASP A 24 6.81 -8.52 1.02
N ILE A 25 7.34 -9.04 -0.09
CA ILE A 25 6.55 -9.91 -0.98
C ILE A 25 6.39 -11.32 -0.40
N ASP A 26 7.21 -11.71 0.58
CA ASP A 26 7.09 -13.01 1.26
C ASP A 26 5.81 -13.15 2.10
N VAL A 27 5.07 -12.05 2.29
CA VAL A 27 3.69 -12.07 2.84
C VAL A 27 2.72 -12.86 1.96
N LEU A 28 3.03 -13.02 0.67
CA LEU A 28 2.26 -13.85 -0.24
C LEU A 28 2.52 -15.32 0.02
N ASP A 29 1.50 -16.15 -0.16
CA ASP A 29 1.67 -17.59 -0.05
C ASP A 29 2.80 -18.08 -0.98
N PRO A 30 3.66 -19.03 -0.58
CA PRO A 30 4.78 -19.49 -1.40
C PRO A 30 4.36 -20.07 -2.76
N SER A 31 3.10 -20.51 -2.90
CA SER A 31 2.55 -20.91 -4.21
C SER A 31 2.33 -19.73 -5.17
N VAL A 32 2.23 -18.51 -4.63
CA VAL A 32 2.02 -17.24 -5.34
C VAL A 32 3.33 -16.47 -5.50
N ALA A 33 4.21 -16.50 -4.50
CA ALA A 33 5.53 -15.83 -4.51
C ALA A 33 6.67 -16.79 -4.13
N PRO A 34 7.03 -17.77 -4.97
CA PRO A 34 8.11 -18.71 -4.68
C PRO A 34 9.51 -18.09 -4.71
N GLY A 35 9.69 -16.95 -5.37
CA GLY A 35 10.98 -16.27 -5.57
C GLY A 35 11.30 -15.30 -4.44
N VAL A 36 11.53 -15.82 -3.23
CA VAL A 36 11.91 -15.10 -2.01
C VAL A 36 12.91 -15.93 -1.22
N GLU A 37 13.80 -15.29 -0.43
CA GLU A 37 14.78 -16.02 0.39
C GLU A 37 14.12 -16.74 1.59
N ASN A 38 12.99 -16.23 2.09
CA ASN A 38 12.34 -16.70 3.31
C ASN A 38 10.84 -16.98 3.09
N PRO A 39 10.46 -18.06 2.38
CA PRO A 39 9.04 -18.35 2.14
C PRO A 39 8.29 -18.70 3.44
N GLU A 40 7.20 -17.96 3.72
CA GLU A 40 6.36 -18.18 4.91
C GLU A 40 5.03 -18.89 4.56
N PRO A 41 4.69 -20.03 5.17
CA PRO A 41 3.44 -20.73 4.88
C PRO A 41 2.21 -19.96 5.40
N CYS A 42 1.04 -20.21 4.78
CA CYS A 42 -0.24 -19.55 5.11
C CYS A 42 -0.29 -18.05 4.76
N GLY A 43 0.46 -17.64 3.75
CA GLY A 43 0.49 -16.27 3.24
C GLY A 43 -0.80 -15.84 2.52
N PHE A 44 -0.80 -14.61 2.04
CA PHE A 44 -1.93 -14.01 1.34
C PHE A 44 -2.01 -14.48 -0.12
N SER A 45 -3.22 -14.45 -0.68
CA SER A 45 -3.37 -14.39 -2.13
C SER A 45 -3.00 -12.99 -2.63
N LEU A 46 -2.63 -12.88 -3.91
CA LEU A 46 -2.31 -11.58 -4.51
C LEU A 46 -3.48 -10.60 -4.43
N GLU A 47 -4.70 -11.06 -4.69
CA GLU A 47 -5.92 -10.23 -4.64
C GLU A 47 -6.18 -9.68 -3.24
N ARG A 48 -5.93 -10.51 -2.21
CA ARG A 48 -6.06 -10.09 -0.81
C ARG A 48 -5.06 -9.01 -0.47
N LEU A 49 -3.79 -9.19 -0.85
CA LEU A 49 -2.75 -8.19 -0.61
C LEU A 49 -3.06 -6.87 -1.34
N ILE A 50 -3.45 -6.92 -2.61
CA ILE A 50 -3.87 -5.73 -3.38
C ILE A 50 -5.02 -5.01 -2.68
N SER A 51 -6.01 -5.75 -2.18
CA SER A 51 -7.15 -5.17 -1.46
C SER A 51 -6.72 -4.46 -0.18
N VAL A 52 -5.81 -5.05 0.60
CA VAL A 52 -5.23 -4.43 1.80
C VAL A 52 -4.46 -3.17 1.45
N VAL A 53 -3.54 -3.24 0.48
CA VAL A 53 -2.72 -2.10 0.03
C VAL A 53 -3.59 -0.94 -0.43
N ARG A 54 -4.59 -1.20 -1.27
CA ARG A 54 -5.54 -0.17 -1.74
C ARG A 54 -6.38 0.38 -0.59
N GLY A 55 -6.73 -0.44 0.39
CA GLY A 55 -7.40 -0.02 1.62
C GLY A 55 -6.55 0.96 2.43
N VAL A 56 -5.28 0.63 2.67
CA VAL A 56 -4.31 1.51 3.35
C VAL A 56 -4.17 2.83 2.60
N ILE A 57 -3.95 2.79 1.29
CA ILE A 57 -3.80 4.00 0.46
C ILE A 57 -5.05 4.89 0.49
N LYS A 58 -6.25 4.31 0.63
CA LYS A 58 -7.52 5.06 0.67
C LYS A 58 -8.01 5.40 2.07
N SER A 59 -7.28 4.99 3.11
CA SER A 59 -7.70 5.22 4.50
C SER A 59 -7.67 6.72 4.84
N GLU A 60 -8.69 7.15 5.56
CA GLU A 60 -8.75 8.51 6.10
C GLU A 60 -7.60 8.74 7.09
N GLY A 61 -7.00 9.93 7.05
CA GLY A 61 -5.89 10.28 7.92
C GLY A 61 -4.53 9.66 7.55
N VAL A 62 -4.47 8.79 6.54
CA VAL A 62 -3.21 8.21 6.02
C VAL A 62 -2.83 8.87 4.70
N ARG A 63 -1.65 9.48 4.62
CA ARG A 63 -1.07 9.97 3.37
C ARG A 63 0.18 9.15 3.04
N VAL A 64 0.03 8.13 2.22
CA VAL A 64 1.19 7.35 1.77
C VAL A 64 2.06 8.23 0.85
N VAL A 65 3.30 8.51 1.27
CA VAL A 65 4.20 9.45 0.57
C VAL A 65 5.27 8.75 -0.26
N ALA A 66 5.55 7.49 0.05
CA ALA A 66 6.46 6.62 -0.66
C ALA A 66 6.14 5.17 -0.33
N ALA A 67 6.57 4.25 -1.20
CA ALA A 67 6.43 2.84 -1.00
C ALA A 67 7.59 2.06 -1.62
N ASP A 68 7.90 0.90 -1.05
CA ASP A 68 8.76 -0.11 -1.66
C ASP A 68 8.08 -1.49 -1.68
N VAL A 69 8.52 -2.32 -2.62
CA VAL A 69 8.22 -3.77 -2.66
C VAL A 69 9.57 -4.47 -2.62
N VAL A 70 9.81 -5.25 -1.56
CA VAL A 70 11.12 -5.82 -1.23
C VAL A 70 11.12 -7.35 -1.33
N GLU A 71 12.28 -7.96 -1.08
CA GLU A 71 12.54 -9.41 -1.05
C GLU A 71 12.23 -10.23 -2.32
N VAL A 72 12.02 -9.56 -3.46
CA VAL A 72 11.93 -10.26 -4.75
C VAL A 72 13.29 -10.88 -5.10
N ASN A 73 13.34 -12.20 -5.20
CA ASN A 73 14.51 -12.96 -5.62
C ASN A 73 14.26 -13.74 -6.92
N PRO A 74 14.59 -13.16 -8.10
CA PRO A 74 14.40 -13.82 -9.40
C PRO A 74 15.20 -15.12 -9.56
N ARG A 75 16.22 -15.36 -8.74
CA ARG A 75 17.04 -16.58 -8.83
C ARG A 75 16.37 -17.80 -8.20
N GLN A 76 15.47 -17.58 -7.24
CA GLN A 76 14.70 -18.63 -6.57
C GLN A 76 13.28 -18.75 -7.13
N ASP A 77 12.87 -17.86 -8.02
CA ASP A 77 11.56 -17.87 -8.66
C ASP A 77 11.42 -19.05 -9.64
N ASN A 78 10.17 -19.32 -10.00
CA ASN A 78 9.88 -20.28 -11.07
C ASN A 78 10.38 -19.76 -12.43
N PRO A 79 10.57 -20.63 -13.44
CA PRO A 79 11.02 -20.20 -14.77
C PRO A 79 10.12 -19.16 -15.45
N ASN A 80 8.88 -19.00 -15.00
CA ASN A 80 7.94 -18.00 -15.49
C ASN A 80 8.08 -16.62 -14.81
N GLY A 81 8.92 -16.48 -13.78
CA GLY A 81 9.16 -15.23 -13.06
C GLY A 81 7.92 -14.69 -12.32
N ILE A 82 7.05 -15.58 -11.82
CA ILE A 82 5.74 -15.19 -11.28
C ILE A 82 5.84 -14.23 -10.10
N THR A 83 6.85 -14.37 -9.24
CA THR A 83 7.06 -13.49 -8.09
C THR A 83 7.39 -12.08 -8.56
N SER A 84 8.25 -11.96 -9.57
CA SER A 84 8.59 -10.67 -10.18
C SER A 84 7.38 -10.01 -10.86
N LEU A 85 6.53 -10.80 -11.51
CA LEU A 85 5.29 -10.31 -12.12
C LEU A 85 4.28 -9.84 -11.06
N ASN A 86 4.17 -10.56 -9.94
CA ASN A 86 3.32 -10.19 -8.82
C ASN A 86 3.81 -8.92 -8.13
N ALA A 87 5.13 -8.76 -7.95
CA ALA A 87 5.74 -7.52 -7.47
C ALA A 87 5.41 -6.34 -8.39
N ALA A 88 5.58 -6.51 -9.70
CA ALA A 88 5.24 -5.48 -10.68
C ALA A 88 3.74 -5.11 -10.63
N ARG A 89 2.86 -6.11 -10.42
CA ARG A 89 1.43 -5.86 -10.24
C ARG A 89 1.15 -5.06 -8.97
N LEU A 90 1.81 -5.35 -7.84
CA LEU A 90 1.67 -4.57 -6.61
C LEU A 90 2.10 -3.12 -6.81
N VAL A 91 3.25 -2.90 -7.45
CA VAL A 91 3.72 -1.53 -7.78
C VAL A 91 2.69 -0.79 -8.63
N PHE A 92 2.13 -1.45 -9.66
CA PHE A 92 1.07 -0.87 -10.48
C PHE A 92 -0.17 -0.47 -9.64
N GLU A 93 -0.61 -1.34 -8.73
CA GLU A 93 -1.78 -1.06 -7.87
C GLU A 93 -1.53 0.06 -6.86
N ILE A 94 -0.29 0.20 -6.36
CA ILE A 94 0.11 1.33 -5.51
C ILE A 94 0.00 2.64 -6.29
N LEU A 95 0.59 2.70 -7.48
CA LEU A 95 0.54 3.88 -8.35
C LEU A 95 -0.90 4.23 -8.78
N ALA A 96 -1.70 3.22 -9.13
CA ALA A 96 -3.12 3.40 -9.44
C ALA A 96 -3.89 3.91 -8.22
N GLY A 97 -3.57 3.40 -7.03
CA GLY A 97 -4.13 3.88 -5.76
C GLY A 97 -3.81 5.35 -5.49
N TYR A 98 -2.58 5.80 -5.77
CA TYR A 98 -2.21 7.21 -5.69
C TYR A 98 -3.01 8.06 -6.66
N TRP A 99 -3.07 7.64 -7.93
CA TRP A 99 -3.82 8.35 -8.96
C TRP A 99 -5.30 8.52 -8.58
N GLU A 100 -5.95 7.47 -8.10
CA GLU A 100 -7.35 7.51 -7.68
C GLU A 100 -7.60 8.36 -6.43
N ARG A 101 -6.61 8.53 -5.55
CA ARG A 101 -6.72 9.40 -4.37
C ARG A 101 -6.55 10.87 -4.76
N ASP A 102 -5.57 11.16 -5.61
CA ASP A 102 -5.27 12.51 -6.08
C ASP A 102 -6.36 13.06 -7.01
N SER A 103 -6.89 12.22 -7.91
CA SER A 103 -7.97 12.58 -8.86
C SER A 103 -9.34 12.81 -8.21
N ARG A 104 -9.46 12.69 -6.87
CA ARG A 104 -10.70 12.99 -6.13
C ARG A 104 -10.83 14.47 -5.75
N TYR A 105 -9.90 15.31 -6.18
CA TYR A 105 -9.94 16.76 -6.05
C TYR A 105 -10.01 17.46 -7.42
#